data_AF-A0A0M3KGS2-F1
#
_entry.id   AF-A0A0M3KGS2-F1
#
_cell.length_a   1.000
_cell.length_b   1.000
_cell.length_c   1.000
_cell.angle_alpha   90.00
_cell.angle_beta   90.00
_cell.angle_gamma   90.00
#
_symmetry.space_group_name_H-M   'P 1'
#
loop_
_entity.id
_entity.type
_entity.pdbx_description
1 polymer ?
#
loop_
_entity_poly.entity_id
_entity_poly.type
_entity_poly.pdbx_seq_one_letter_code
_entity_poly.pdbx_strand_id
1 'polypeptide(L)'
;MLSKTFFIDWEKPMEVIPMSVDNQKPLRYTERQPNTATTNPTVIWRTYLVANEWNELQNYRKTSIAIQMIAMFACLEWLELKNWAAITPGFSAEHSTPPYVQSRLSRFAIVSVLYMVIGLLQWIVHVLIIERLIVDPFHNIIDLCSIANISVLSLTHPLYGFYIHGRSVHGRADTDMVHMNQYLQNER
;
A
#
# COMPACT_ATOMS: atom_id res chain seq x y z
N MET A 1 -14.66 -8.98 6.64
CA MET A 1 -13.98 -9.37 7.90
C MET A 1 -13.17 -8.16 8.34
N LEU A 2 -13.46 -7.58 9.50
CA LEU A 2 -12.79 -6.36 9.96
C LEU A 2 -11.44 -6.76 10.58
N SER A 3 -10.31 -6.47 9.91
CA SER A 3 -9.00 -6.65 10.53
C SER A 3 -8.76 -5.55 11.57
N LYS A 4 -8.22 -5.91 12.73
CA LYS A 4 -7.79 -4.93 13.73
C LYS A 4 -6.31 -4.65 13.51
N THR A 5 -5.97 -3.40 13.19
CA THR A 5 -4.58 -2.97 12.98
C THR A 5 -4.13 -2.13 14.18
N PHE A 6 -2.95 -2.45 14.71
CA PHE A 6 -2.30 -1.74 15.80
C PHE A 6 -0.94 -1.23 15.35
N PHE A 7 -0.64 0.02 15.69
CA PHE A 7 0.66 0.65 15.46
C PHE A 7 1.43 0.70 16.78
N ILE A 8 2.68 0.25 16.76
CA ILE A 8 3.55 0.22 17.92
C ILE A 8 4.72 1.16 17.63
N ASP A 9 4.69 2.34 18.26
CA ASP A 9 5.76 3.33 18.16
C ASP A 9 6.87 2.99 19.16
N TRP A 10 8.08 2.78 18.64
CA TRP A 10 9.25 2.45 19.45
C TRP A 10 10.06 3.68 19.88
N GLU A 11 9.65 4.88 19.48
CA GLU A 11 10.30 6.12 19.87
C GLU A 11 10.19 6.35 21.39
N LYS A 12 11.26 6.86 21.99
CA LYS A 12 11.33 7.12 23.42
C LYS A 12 11.43 8.62 23.69
N PRO A 13 10.72 9.14 24.70
CA PRO A 13 10.78 10.56 25.05
C PRO A 13 12.22 10.97 25.36
N MET A 14 12.60 12.16 24.92
CA MET A 14 13.97 12.66 25.08
C MET A 14 14.10 13.28 26.46
N GLU A 15 15.05 12.79 27.26
CA GLU A 15 15.45 13.49 28.48
C GLU A 15 16.14 14.80 28.10
N VAL A 16 15.54 15.93 28.46
CA VAL A 16 16.18 17.23 28.34
C VAL A 16 17.00 17.42 29.60
N ILE A 17 18.33 17.46 29.47
CA ILE A 17 19.19 17.89 30.57
C ILE A 17 19.08 19.41 30.62
N PRO A 18 18.49 20.01 31.67
CA PRO A 18 18.47 21.46 31.79
C PRO A 18 19.92 21.94 31.89
N MET A 19 20.37 22.71 30.89
CA MET A 19 21.65 23.42 31.01
C MET A 19 21.49 24.47 32.11
N SER A 20 22.27 24.37 33.18
CA SER A 20 22.37 25.47 34.12
C SER A 20 22.98 26.66 33.39
N VAL A 21 22.30 27.80 33.44
CA VAL A 21 22.78 29.09 32.89
C VAL A 21 24.06 29.55 33.59
N ASP A 22 24.37 28.94 34.74
CA ASP A 22 25.58 29.18 35.51
C ASP A 22 26.53 27.98 35.39
N ASN A 23 27.74 28.25 34.88
CA ASN A 23 28.89 27.35 34.67
C ASN A 23 28.82 26.31 33.54
N GLN A 24 29.69 26.54 32.55
CA GLN A 24 30.11 25.66 31.43
C GLN A 24 30.76 24.34 31.89
N LYS A 25 30.08 23.53 32.69
CA LYS A 25 30.50 22.15 32.97
C LYS A 25 29.30 21.23 32.77
N PRO A 26 29.40 20.18 31.92
CA PRO A 26 28.38 19.17 31.86
C PRO A 26 28.25 18.55 33.26
N LEU A 27 27.02 18.46 33.78
CA LEU A 27 26.73 17.78 35.04
C LEU A 27 27.31 16.36 34.96
N ARG A 28 28.28 16.05 35.83
CA ARG A 28 28.84 14.71 35.95
C ARG A 28 27.71 13.74 36.30
N TYR A 29 27.70 12.60 35.61
CA TYR A 29 26.74 11.48 35.72
C TYR A 29 26.45 10.97 37.15
N THR A 30 27.22 11.39 38.16
CA THR A 30 27.20 10.87 39.53
C THR A 30 26.25 11.57 40.49
N GLU A 31 25.59 12.66 40.11
CA GLU A 31 24.71 13.42 41.02
C GLU A 31 23.30 13.59 40.43
N ARG A 32 22.64 12.45 40.15
CA ARG A 32 21.29 12.43 39.58
C ARG A 32 20.26 12.47 40.70
N GLN A 33 19.73 13.67 41.01
CA GLN A 33 18.46 13.77 41.73
C GLN A 33 17.34 13.25 40.79
N PRO A 34 16.51 12.29 41.21
CA PRO A 34 15.56 11.59 40.33
C PRO A 34 14.38 12.45 39.82
N ASN A 35 14.25 13.71 40.27
CA ASN A 35 12.99 14.46 40.17
C ASN A 35 12.98 15.67 39.22
N THR A 36 14.04 15.95 38.45
CA THR A 36 14.11 17.16 37.59
C THR A 36 14.40 16.89 36.11
N ALA A 37 14.35 15.63 35.66
CA ALA A 37 14.46 15.32 34.24
C ALA A 37 13.14 15.67 33.53
N THR A 38 13.09 16.84 32.89
CA THR A 38 11.99 17.19 31.99
C THR A 38 12.13 16.39 30.70
N THR A 39 11.23 15.45 30.47
CA THR A 39 11.22 14.66 29.23
C THR A 39 10.36 15.32 28.18
N ASN A 40 10.89 15.55 26.98
CA ASN A 40 10.07 15.96 25.84
C ASN A 40 9.24 14.76 25.35
N PRO A 41 7.91 14.92 25.18
CA PRO A 41 7.05 13.84 24.69
C PRO A 41 7.40 13.49 23.24
N THR A 42 7.21 12.23 22.89
CA THR A 42 7.36 11.75 21.51
C THR A 42 6.30 12.37 20.61
N VAL A 43 6.70 12.86 19.43
CA VAL A 43 5.76 13.47 18.50
C VAL A 43 5.00 12.39 17.73
N ILE A 44 3.67 12.52 17.62
CA ILE A 44 2.77 11.49 17.07
C ILE A 44 2.73 11.43 15.53
N TRP A 45 3.30 12.41 14.83
CA TRP A 45 3.16 12.56 13.37
C TRP A 45 3.62 11.32 12.60
N ARG A 46 4.66 10.61 13.06
CA ARG A 46 5.14 9.36 12.42
C ARG A 46 4.06 8.28 12.41
N THR A 47 3.34 8.13 13.52
CA THR A 47 2.24 7.16 13.61
C THR A 47 1.11 7.53 12.65
N TYR A 48 0.80 8.82 12.53
CA TYR A 48 -0.20 9.29 11.58
C TYR A 48 0.23 9.04 10.12
N LEU A 49 1.50 9.32 9.80
CA LEU A 49 2.07 9.08 8.48
C LEU A 49 1.99 7.59 8.10
N VAL A 50 2.48 6.70 8.97
CA VAL A 50 2.43 5.25 8.74
C VAL A 50 0.98 4.76 8.63
N ALA A 51 0.07 5.29 9.46
CA ALA A 51 -1.34 4.94 9.39
C ALA A 51 -2.01 5.39 8.08
N ASN A 52 -1.64 6.56 7.54
CA ASN A 52 -2.13 7.03 6.26
C ASN A 52 -1.69 6.11 5.12
N GLU A 53 -0.39 5.82 5.03
CA GLU A 53 0.17 4.94 4.00
C GLU A 53 -0.39 3.52 4.10
N TRP A 54 -0.61 3.03 5.32
CA TRP A 54 -1.30 1.76 5.56
C TRP A 54 -2.75 1.77 5.05
N ASN A 55 -3.46 2.88 5.20
CA ASN A 55 -4.83 3.04 4.68
C ASN A 55 -4.85 3.13 3.15
N GLU A 56 -3.88 3.79 2.54
CA GLU A 56 -3.72 3.83 1.08
C GLU A 56 -3.45 2.43 0.53
N LEU A 57 -2.56 1.67 1.18
CA LEU A 57 -2.25 0.29 0.80
C LEU A 57 -3.48 -0.64 0.89
N GLN A 58 -4.36 -0.47 1.87
CA GLN A 58 -5.61 -1.23 1.97
C GLN A 58 -6.57 -0.96 0.79
N ASN A 59 -6.48 0.23 0.18
CA ASN A 59 -7.30 0.61 -0.97
C ASN A 59 -6.61 0.36 -2.31
N TYR A 60 -5.40 -0.19 -2.30
CA TYR A 60 -4.67 -0.51 -3.51
C TYR A 60 -5.40 -1.58 -4.34
N ARG A 61 -5.68 -1.27 -5.60
CA ARG A 61 -6.41 -2.14 -6.54
C ARG A 61 -5.61 -2.32 -7.82
N LYS A 62 -5.59 -3.55 -8.33
CA LYS A 62 -4.91 -3.92 -9.57
C LYS A 62 -5.78 -3.73 -10.82
N THR A 63 -7.06 -3.43 -10.63
CA THR A 63 -8.03 -3.24 -11.72
C THR A 63 -8.82 -1.96 -11.51
N SER A 64 -9.20 -1.32 -12.61
CA SER A 64 -9.99 -0.08 -12.60
C SER A 64 -11.31 -0.31 -13.31
N ILE A 65 -12.41 -0.05 -12.61
CA ILE A 65 -13.76 -0.20 -13.18
C ILE A 65 -13.98 0.75 -14.36
N ALA A 66 -13.40 1.94 -14.34
CA ALA A 66 -13.53 2.90 -15.43
C ALA A 66 -12.87 2.38 -16.71
N ILE A 67 -11.63 1.89 -16.62
CA ILE A 67 -10.90 1.31 -17.75
C ILE A 67 -11.61 0.03 -18.24
N GLN A 68 -12.10 -0.79 -17.30
CA GLN A 68 -12.88 -1.99 -17.61
C GLN A 68 -14.10 -1.67 -18.46
N MET A 69 -14.89 -0.66 -18.09
CA MET A 69 -16.09 -0.27 -18.83
C MET A 69 -15.78 0.32 -20.21
N ILE A 70 -14.75 1.16 -20.31
CA ILE A 70 -14.30 1.74 -21.59
C ILE A 70 -13.83 0.62 -22.54
N ALA A 71 -13.01 -0.31 -22.04
CA ALA A 71 -12.52 -1.44 -22.83
C ALA A 71 -13.65 -2.38 -23.26
N MET A 72 -14.62 -2.65 -22.38
CA MET A 72 -15.82 -3.43 -22.73
C MET A 72 -16.62 -2.78 -23.85
N PHE A 73 -16.85 -1.46 -23.77
CA PHE A 73 -17.55 -0.72 -24.81
C PHE A 73 -16.80 -0.80 -26.14
N ALA A 74 -15.49 -0.55 -26.14
CA ALA A 74 -14.66 -0.67 -27.34
C ALA A 74 -14.70 -2.08 -27.94
N CYS A 75 -14.57 -3.13 -27.12
CA CYS A 75 -14.61 -4.52 -27.61
C CYS A 75 -15.97 -4.90 -28.21
N LEU A 76 -17.07 -4.47 -27.60
CA LEU A 76 -18.40 -4.85 -28.07
C LEU A 76 -18.86 -4.03 -29.28
N GLU A 77 -18.62 -2.72 -29.27
CA GLU A 77 -19.14 -1.81 -30.29
C GLU A 77 -18.13 -1.53 -31.41
N TRP A 78 -16.86 -1.25 -31.08
CA TRP A 78 -15.85 -0.91 -32.09
C TRP A 78 -15.33 -2.14 -32.81
N LEU A 79 -15.00 -3.20 -32.07
CA LEU A 79 -14.53 -4.47 -32.65
C LEU A 79 -15.68 -5.40 -33.05
N GLU A 80 -16.92 -4.97 -32.83
CA GLU A 80 -18.15 -5.71 -33.14
C GLU A 80 -18.18 -7.13 -32.55
N LEU A 81 -17.46 -7.41 -31.45
CA LEU A 81 -17.42 -8.75 -30.85
C LEU A 81 -18.79 -9.21 -30.33
N LYS A 82 -19.75 -8.29 -30.19
CA LYS A 82 -21.17 -8.61 -29.94
C LYS A 82 -21.76 -9.53 -31.02
N ASN A 83 -21.25 -9.49 -32.25
CA ASN A 83 -21.71 -10.33 -33.35
C ASN A 83 -21.39 -11.82 -33.13
N TRP A 84 -20.39 -12.13 -32.30
CA TRP A 84 -20.02 -13.51 -31.95
C TRP A 84 -21.07 -14.21 -31.07
N ALA A 85 -22.05 -13.45 -30.54
CA ALA A 85 -23.19 -14.02 -29.85
C ALA A 85 -24.29 -14.56 -30.80
N ALA A 86 -24.16 -14.33 -32.11
CA ALA A 86 -25.07 -14.85 -33.11
C ALA A 86 -24.94 -16.38 -33.23
N ILE A 87 -26.08 -17.08 -33.22
CA ILE A 87 -26.13 -18.53 -33.45
C ILE A 87 -26.48 -18.72 -34.92
N THR A 88 -25.47 -19.06 -35.72
CA THR A 88 -25.60 -19.39 -37.14
C THR A 88 -24.81 -20.67 -37.43
N PRO A 89 -25.22 -21.47 -38.43
CA PRO A 89 -24.42 -22.61 -38.87
C PRO A 89 -23.19 -22.12 -39.63
N GLY A 90 -22.01 -22.15 -38.98
CA GLY A 90 -20.73 -21.74 -39.55
C GLY A 90 -19.86 -20.94 -38.57
N PHE A 91 -18.62 -20.61 -38.97
CA PHE A 91 -17.68 -19.80 -38.16
C PHE A 91 -17.43 -18.40 -38.75
N SER A 92 -18.23 -17.97 -39.72
CA SER A 92 -18.03 -16.68 -40.40
C SER A 92 -18.45 -15.51 -39.51
N ALA A 93 -17.62 -14.47 -39.40
CA ALA A 93 -17.91 -13.26 -38.60
C ALA A 93 -18.72 -12.20 -39.37
N GLU A 94 -18.85 -12.34 -40.69
CA GLU A 94 -19.52 -11.38 -41.56
C GLU A 94 -20.97 -11.81 -41.80
N HIS A 95 -21.93 -11.04 -41.27
CA HIS A 95 -23.35 -11.37 -41.34
C HIS A 95 -24.15 -10.17 -41.88
N SER A 96 -24.38 -10.16 -43.18
CA SER A 96 -25.07 -9.05 -43.85
C SER A 96 -26.60 -9.22 -43.90
N THR A 97 -27.15 -10.40 -43.64
CA THR A 97 -28.61 -10.66 -43.71
C THR A 97 -29.09 -11.75 -42.75
N PRO A 98 -30.35 -11.68 -42.26
CA PRO A 98 -30.96 -12.72 -41.42
C PRO A 98 -31.02 -14.07 -42.15
N PRO A 99 -30.93 -15.21 -41.42
CA PRO A 99 -31.43 -15.36 -40.06
C PRO A 99 -30.31 -15.68 -39.06
N TYR A 100 -29.83 -14.67 -38.33
CA TYR A 100 -29.09 -14.94 -37.10
C TYR A 100 -30.08 -14.90 -35.92
N VAL A 101 -30.06 -15.95 -35.10
CA VAL A 101 -30.84 -15.98 -33.86
C VAL A 101 -29.87 -15.69 -32.71
N GLN A 102 -30.07 -14.58 -32.02
CA GLN A 102 -29.34 -14.30 -30.77
C GLN A 102 -30.19 -14.77 -29.60
N SER A 103 -29.66 -15.72 -28.82
CA SER A 103 -30.26 -16.10 -27.55
C SER A 103 -29.79 -15.17 -26.43
N ARG A 104 -30.60 -14.99 -25.39
CA ARG A 104 -30.16 -14.24 -24.19
C ARG A 104 -28.94 -14.89 -23.54
N LEU A 105 -28.84 -16.22 -23.64
CA LEU A 105 -27.74 -17.01 -23.08
C LEU A 105 -26.43 -16.77 -23.84
N SER A 106 -26.43 -16.78 -25.17
CA SER A 106 -25.22 -16.54 -25.97
C SER A 106 -24.68 -15.13 -25.78
N ARG A 107 -25.57 -14.12 -25.71
CA ARG A 107 -25.19 -12.74 -25.39
C ARG A 107 -24.56 -12.63 -24.00
N PHE A 108 -25.19 -13.25 -22.99
CA PHE A 108 -24.63 -13.27 -21.64
C PHE A 108 -23.26 -13.95 -21.61
N ALA A 109 -23.11 -15.11 -22.26
CA ALA A 109 -21.86 -15.84 -22.32
C ALA A 109 -20.72 -15.00 -22.91
N ILE A 110 -20.93 -14.36 -24.06
CA ILE A 110 -19.91 -13.51 -24.70
C ILE A 110 -19.55 -12.31 -23.83
N VAL A 111 -20.54 -11.61 -23.25
CA VAL A 111 -20.30 -10.44 -22.39
C VAL A 111 -19.53 -10.84 -21.12
N SER A 112 -19.92 -11.93 -20.46
CA SER A 112 -19.24 -12.42 -19.26
C SER A 112 -17.82 -12.87 -19.54
N VAL A 113 -17.59 -13.61 -20.64
CA VAL A 113 -16.25 -14.05 -21.05
C VAL A 113 -15.37 -12.85 -21.37
N LEU A 114 -15.85 -11.89 -22.17
CA LEU A 114 -15.10 -10.68 -22.49
C LEU A 114 -14.74 -9.87 -21.24
N TYR A 115 -15.70 -9.70 -20.32
CA TYR A 115 -15.44 -9.01 -19.07
C TYR A 115 -14.33 -9.69 -18.25
N MET A 116 -14.38 -11.01 -18.13
CA MET A 116 -13.35 -11.79 -17.43
C MET A 116 -12.00 -11.71 -18.13
N VAL A 117 -11.94 -11.79 -19.46
CA VAL A 117 -10.69 -11.71 -20.24
C VAL A 117 -10.05 -10.34 -20.11
N ILE A 118 -10.82 -9.26 -20.23
CA ILE A 118 -10.31 -7.89 -20.07
C ILE A 118 -9.80 -7.67 -18.64
N GLY A 119 -10.55 -8.15 -17.63
CA GLY A 119 -10.14 -8.05 -16.23
C GLY A 119 -8.85 -8.83 -15.94
N LEU A 120 -8.69 -10.02 -16.53
CA LEU A 120 -7.47 -10.81 -16.44
C LEU A 120 -6.30 -10.10 -17.12
N LEU A 121 -6.51 -9.52 -18.31
CA LEU A 121 -5.47 -8.76 -19.01
C LEU A 121 -5.03 -7.53 -18.21
N GLN A 122 -5.97 -6.78 -17.64
CA GLN A 122 -5.65 -5.66 -16.73
C GLN A 122 -4.79 -6.13 -15.57
N TRP A 123 -5.19 -7.23 -14.91
CA TRP A 123 -4.43 -7.78 -13.79
C TRP A 123 -3.03 -8.23 -14.20
N ILE A 124 -2.87 -8.92 -15.34
CA ILE A 124 -1.57 -9.36 -15.86
C ILE A 124 -0.67 -8.16 -16.13
N VAL A 125 -1.17 -7.14 -16.83
CA VAL A 125 -0.41 -5.91 -17.12
C VAL A 125 0.00 -5.22 -15.82
N HIS A 126 -0.92 -5.11 -14.86
CA HIS A 126 -0.64 -4.46 -13.59
C HIS A 126 0.44 -5.18 -12.79
N VAL A 127 0.35 -6.51 -12.65
CA VAL A 127 1.31 -7.30 -11.88
C VAL A 127 2.67 -7.40 -12.59
N LEU A 128 2.68 -7.71 -13.89
CA LEU A 128 3.93 -8.00 -14.59
C LEU A 128 4.70 -6.73 -15.01
N ILE A 129 3.99 -5.62 -15.25
CA ILE A 129 4.59 -4.39 -15.76
C ILE A 129 4.59 -3.31 -14.69
N ILE A 130 3.43 -2.95 -14.15
CA ILE A 130 3.32 -1.80 -13.23
C ILE A 130 4.03 -2.09 -11.90
N GLU A 131 3.68 -3.20 -11.25
CA GLU A 131 4.28 -3.57 -9.96
C GLU A 131 5.78 -3.89 -10.10
N ARG A 132 6.19 -4.47 -11.22
CA ARG A 132 7.58 -4.88 -11.41
C ARG A 132 8.52 -3.75 -11.81
N LEU A 133 8.02 -2.76 -12.56
CA LEU A 133 8.87 -1.73 -13.17
C LEU A 133 8.67 -0.33 -12.59
N ILE A 134 7.51 -0.04 -12.00
CA ILE A 134 7.12 1.34 -11.67
C ILE A 134 6.85 1.50 -10.17
N VAL A 135 6.06 0.62 -9.55
CA VAL A 135 5.57 0.84 -8.18
C VAL A 135 5.76 -0.41 -7.33
N ASP A 136 6.44 -0.27 -6.20
CA ASP A 136 6.55 -1.31 -5.18
C ASP A 136 5.92 -0.85 -3.84
N PRO A 137 4.59 -0.89 -3.73
CA PRO A 137 3.91 -0.32 -2.56
C PRO A 137 4.16 -1.14 -1.29
N PHE A 138 4.49 -2.43 -1.43
CA PHE A 138 4.73 -3.32 -0.29
C PHE A 138 6.12 -3.13 0.31
N HIS A 139 7.17 -2.95 -0.50
CA HIS A 139 8.48 -2.60 0.05
C HIS A 139 8.48 -1.18 0.62
N ASN A 140 7.81 -0.23 -0.05
CA ASN A 140 7.72 1.15 0.42
C ASN A 140 7.14 1.26 1.84
N ILE A 141 6.09 0.50 2.18
CA ILE A 141 5.53 0.53 3.54
C ILE A 141 6.47 -0.11 4.57
N ILE A 142 7.21 -1.15 4.20
CA ILE A 142 8.18 -1.82 5.09
C ILE A 142 9.33 -0.84 5.40
N ASP A 143 9.86 -0.18 4.36
CA ASP A 143 10.92 0.82 4.48
C ASP A 143 10.45 2.03 5.27
N LEU A 144 9.22 2.49 5.04
CA LEU A 144 8.64 3.57 5.84
C LEU A 144 8.52 3.17 7.31
N CYS A 145 8.05 1.96 7.61
CA CYS A 145 7.94 1.45 8.97
C CYS A 145 9.31 1.42 9.67
N SER A 146 10.36 0.98 8.98
CA SER A 146 11.72 0.91 9.54
C SER A 146 12.32 2.29 9.82
N ILE A 147 12.16 3.25 8.89
CA ILE A 147 12.64 4.62 9.06
C ILE A 147 11.83 5.37 10.14
N ALA A 148 10.51 5.17 10.17
CA ALA A 148 9.63 5.80 11.15
C ALA A 148 9.74 5.18 12.55
N ASN A 149 10.49 4.07 12.71
CA ASN A 149 10.63 3.33 13.96
C ASN A 149 9.29 2.82 14.52
N ILE A 150 8.38 2.38 13.64
CA ILE A 150 7.02 1.95 13.99
C ILE A 150 6.77 0.55 13.45
N SER A 151 6.27 -0.34 14.29
CA SER A 151 5.82 -1.67 13.86
C SER A 151 4.31 -1.73 13.69
N VAL A 152 3.85 -2.56 12.74
CA VAL A 152 2.43 -2.73 12.42
C VAL A 152 2.01 -4.16 12.73
N LEU A 153 0.97 -4.33 13.53
CA LEU A 153 0.35 -5.62 13.82
C LEU A 153 -1.06 -5.63 13.25
N SER A 154 -1.33 -6.50 12.28
CA SER A 154 -2.67 -6.68 11.69
C SER A 154 -3.25 -8.03 12.09
N LEU A 155 -4.27 -8.03 12.94
CA LEU A 155 -4.98 -9.22 13.37
C LEU A 155 -6.20 -9.47 12.48
N THR A 156 -6.23 -10.64 11.83
CA THR A 156 -7.41 -11.10 11.09
C THR A 156 -8.37 -11.84 12.02
N HIS A 157 -7.85 -12.49 13.06
CA HIS A 157 -8.58 -13.17 14.13
C HIS A 157 -7.96 -12.84 15.49
N PRO A 158 -8.63 -13.11 16.63
CA PRO A 158 -8.10 -12.80 17.96
C PRO A 158 -6.71 -13.37 18.26
N LEU A 159 -6.35 -14.50 17.66
CA LEU A 159 -5.08 -15.22 17.88
C LEU A 159 -4.28 -15.47 16.59
N TYR A 160 -4.65 -14.82 15.49
CA TYR A 160 -3.96 -14.98 14.21
C TYR A 160 -3.88 -13.65 13.47
N GLY A 161 -2.67 -13.32 13.02
CA GLY A 161 -2.37 -12.06 12.35
C GLY A 161 -0.96 -12.01 11.81
N PHE A 162 -0.63 -10.86 11.24
CA PHE A 162 0.65 -10.58 10.61
C PHE A 162 1.32 -9.42 11.34
N TYR A 163 2.64 -9.53 11.51
CA TYR A 163 3.44 -8.53 12.18
C TYR A 163 4.54 -8.04 11.23
N ILE A 164 4.57 -6.73 10.99
CA ILE A 164 5.63 -6.04 10.27
C ILE A 164 6.52 -5.40 11.33
N HIS A 165 7.77 -5.83 11.35
CA HIS A 165 8.78 -5.30 12.26
C HIS A 165 9.42 -4.05 11.65
N GLY A 166 9.10 -2.89 12.21
CA GLY A 166 9.66 -1.60 11.80
C GLY A 166 10.49 -0.92 12.88
N ARG A 167 11.05 -1.67 13.84
CA ARG A 167 11.94 -1.06 14.84
C ARG A 167 13.26 -0.71 14.17
N SER A 168 13.62 0.57 14.17
CA SER A 168 14.87 1.05 13.58
C SER A 168 16.08 0.52 14.34
N VAL A 169 17.13 0.11 13.61
CA VAL A 169 18.42 -0.31 14.19
C VAL A 169 19.14 0.85 14.89
N HIS A 170 18.89 2.07 14.41
CA HIS A 170 19.45 3.31 14.96
C HIS A 170 18.75 3.75 16.26
N GLY A 171 17.65 3.07 16.65
CA GLY A 171 16.96 3.25 17.92
C GLY A 171 16.13 4.53 18.04
N ARG A 172 16.21 5.44 17.06
CA ARG A 172 15.42 6.67 16.95
C ARG A 172 15.12 7.04 15.50
N ALA A 173 13.94 7.62 15.29
CA ALA A 173 13.52 8.17 14.01
C ALA A 173 13.53 9.71 13.97
N ASP A 174 13.19 10.37 15.08
CA ASP A 174 13.21 11.85 15.18
C ASP A 174 14.65 12.34 15.37
N THR A 175 15.40 12.42 14.28
CA THR A 175 16.78 12.93 14.28
C THR A 175 16.95 14.08 13.32
N ASP A 176 17.98 14.90 13.55
CA ASP A 176 18.34 15.97 12.65
C ASP A 176 18.81 15.40 11.29
N MET A 177 18.70 16.20 10.21
CA MET A 177 19.03 15.77 8.85
C MET A 177 20.46 15.24 8.74
N VAL A 178 21.40 15.80 9.51
CA VAL A 178 22.80 15.35 9.53
C VAL A 178 22.90 13.91 10.03
N HIS A 179 22.20 13.57 11.12
CA HIS A 179 22.20 12.22 11.68
C HIS A 179 21.45 11.25 10.77
N MET A 180 20.32 11.67 10.19
CA MET A 180 19.58 10.89 9.19
C MET A 180 20.48 10.49 8.01
N ASN A 181 21.27 11.43 7.48
CA ASN A 181 22.19 11.14 6.38
C ASN A 181 23.31 10.17 6.80
N GLN A 182 23.83 10.30 8.03
CA GLN A 182 24.82 9.36 8.57
C GLN A 182 24.25 7.94 8.67
N TYR A 183 22.99 7.79 9.12
CA TYR A 183 22.31 6.50 9.17
C TYR A 183 22.17 5.88 7.78
N LEU A 184 21.74 6.65 6.79
CA LEU A 184 21.62 6.20 5.40
C LEU A 184 22.96 5.79 4.79
N GLN A 185 24.05 6.47 5.16
CA GLN A 185 25.40 6.09 4.71
C GLN A 185 25.87 4.77 5.31
N ASN A 186 25.44 4.45 6.53
CA ASN A 186 25.78 3.20 7.20
C ASN A 186 24.94 2.00 6.71
N GLU A 187 23.85 2.25 5.98
CA GLU A 187 22.96 1.24 5.39
C GLU A 187 23.35 0.84 3.95
N ARG A 188 24.30 1.54 3.33
CA ARG A 188 24.85 1.23 1.98
C ARG A 188 25.99 0.22 2.05
#